data_AF-A0A9E2UVB8-F1
#
_entry.id   AF-A0A9E2UVB8-F1
#
_cell.length_a   1.000
_cell.length_b   1.000
_cell.length_c   1.000
_cell.angle_alpha   90.00
_cell.angle_beta   90.00
_cell.angle_gamma   90.00
#
_symmetry.space_group_name_H-M   'P 1'
#
loop_
_entity.id
_entity.type
_entity.pdbx_description
1 polymer ?
#
loop_
_entity_poly.entity_id
_entity_poly.type
_entity_poly.pdbx_seq_one_letter_code
_entity_poly.pdbx_strand_id
1 'polypeptide(L)'
;MIWNPPAADEHAEQALTAYIADEIEPAGDDGQATATAYRRELAEAIAAFIRRQHPAFAASSLDGTISRDGGLPEEYLLLLIGRALWSVGEELAARRLLEIHAPALNLPATFVEAVWAPDISMMHWHILLSTRAVRTSALMGPLNGTLWVLDLERMVMPAPTSLELLALNVVRTVVDRVAALWDHCQGRGLLGLRHAKTVAAGMLGCPRHSAKSMALATDIRELCARRLQTLKTARGWDETPQVIMLDL
;
A
#
# COMPACT_ATOMS: atom_id res chain seq x y z
N MET A 1 -24.41 -22.83 -26.33
CA MET A 1 -23.70 -23.46 -25.20
C MET A 1 -23.72 -22.47 -24.05
N ILE A 2 -24.46 -22.78 -23.00
CA ILE A 2 -24.48 -22.01 -21.76
C ILE A 2 -23.24 -22.45 -20.99
N TRP A 3 -22.28 -21.55 -20.81
CA TRP A 3 -21.05 -21.81 -20.07
C TRP A 3 -21.40 -21.84 -18.58
N ASN A 4 -21.58 -23.04 -18.01
CA ASN A 4 -21.68 -23.18 -16.56
C ASN A 4 -20.27 -23.05 -15.97
N PRO A 5 -20.01 -22.11 -15.05
CA PRO A 5 -18.76 -22.12 -14.30
C PRO A 5 -18.66 -23.45 -13.52
N PRO A 6 -17.45 -24.00 -13.34
CA PRO A 6 -17.26 -25.22 -12.58
C PRO A 6 -17.69 -25.00 -11.11
N ALA A 7 -18.33 -25.99 -10.48
CA ALA A 7 -18.85 -25.88 -9.10
C ALA A 7 -17.81 -25.48 -8.03
N ALA A 8 -16.51 -25.59 -8.32
CA ALA A 8 -15.44 -25.08 -7.47
C ALA A 8 -15.38 -23.53 -7.47
N ASP A 9 -15.69 -22.90 -8.59
CA ASP A 9 -15.71 -21.44 -8.74
C ASP A 9 -16.89 -20.82 -7.99
N GLU A 10 -18.04 -21.49 -7.95
CA GLU A 10 -19.23 -21.01 -7.21
C GLU A 10 -19.02 -21.07 -5.69
N HIS A 11 -18.41 -22.13 -5.16
CA HIS A 11 -18.12 -22.23 -3.72
C HIS A 11 -17.05 -21.23 -3.27
N ALA A 12 -16.02 -20.98 -4.08
CA ALA A 12 -15.01 -19.97 -3.78
C ALA A 12 -15.62 -18.56 -3.77
N GLU A 13 -16.56 -18.29 -4.68
CA GLU A 13 -17.27 -17.01 -4.75
C GLU A 13 -18.21 -16.78 -3.56
N GLN A 14 -18.91 -17.83 -3.13
CA GLN A 14 -19.72 -17.79 -1.91
C GLN A 14 -18.86 -17.56 -0.66
N ALA A 15 -17.69 -18.20 -0.58
CA ALA A 15 -16.75 -18.02 0.52
C ALA A 15 -16.20 -16.58 0.59
N LEU A 16 -15.79 -16.02 -0.56
CA LEU A 16 -15.30 -14.64 -0.64
C LEU A 16 -16.41 -13.63 -0.33
N THR A 17 -17.61 -13.84 -0.86
CA THR A 17 -18.77 -12.99 -0.56
C THR A 17 -19.10 -13.01 0.93
N ALA A 18 -19.08 -14.20 1.56
CA ALA A 18 -19.32 -14.33 3.00
C ALA A 18 -18.25 -13.59 3.81
N TYR A 19 -16.97 -13.76 3.45
CA TYR A 19 -15.86 -13.02 4.07
C TYR A 19 -16.07 -11.50 3.97
N ILE A 20 -16.33 -10.98 2.76
CA ILE A 20 -16.54 -9.55 2.55
C ILE A 20 -17.74 -9.03 3.36
N ALA A 21 -18.82 -9.81 3.44
CA ALA A 21 -20.00 -9.44 4.23
C ALA A 21 -19.66 -9.34 5.74
N ASP A 22 -18.90 -10.30 6.27
CA ASP A 22 -18.43 -10.30 7.66
C ASP A 22 -17.53 -9.08 7.95
N GLU A 23 -16.65 -8.69 7.01
CA GLU A 23 -15.76 -7.54 7.17
C GLU A 23 -16.49 -6.18 7.08
N ILE A 24 -17.56 -6.08 6.28
CA ILE A 24 -18.35 -4.85 6.15
C ILE A 24 -19.37 -4.70 7.29
N GLU A 25 -19.82 -5.79 7.91
CA GLU A 25 -20.78 -5.79 9.00
C GLU A 25 -20.43 -4.81 10.14
N PRO A 26 -19.22 -4.82 10.72
CA PRO A 26 -18.84 -3.89 11.79
C PRO A 26 -18.62 -2.44 11.31
N ALA A 27 -18.49 -2.22 10.00
CA ALA A 27 -18.30 -0.88 9.42
C ALA A 27 -19.62 -0.16 9.10
N GLY A 28 -20.75 -0.89 9.01
CA GLY A 28 -22.07 -0.32 8.73
C GLY A 28 -22.73 0.34 9.94
N ASP A 29 -23.72 1.21 9.71
CA ASP A 29 -24.57 1.74 10.79
C ASP A 29 -25.60 0.68 11.24
N ASP A 30 -25.78 0.56 12.56
CA ASP A 30 -26.62 -0.46 13.18
C ASP A 30 -28.11 -0.28 12.84
N GLY A 31 -28.77 -1.38 12.42
CA GLY A 31 -30.12 -1.65 12.95
C GLY A 31 -31.27 -2.04 12.02
N GLN A 32 -31.11 -2.45 10.75
CA GLN A 32 -32.26 -2.90 9.93
C GLN A 32 -31.98 -4.09 9.01
N ALA A 33 -32.97 -4.97 8.83
CA ALA A 33 -32.91 -6.13 7.92
C ALA A 33 -32.68 -5.73 6.44
N THR A 34 -33.12 -4.54 6.04
CA THR A 34 -32.79 -3.91 4.75
C THR A 34 -31.29 -3.60 4.62
N ALA A 35 -30.63 -3.25 5.71
CA ALA A 35 -29.17 -3.08 5.73
C ALA A 35 -28.44 -4.41 5.53
N THR A 36 -28.98 -5.53 6.05
CA THR A 36 -28.38 -6.86 5.87
C THR A 36 -28.49 -7.37 4.43
N ALA A 37 -29.64 -7.16 3.76
CA ALA A 37 -29.80 -7.50 2.35
C ALA A 37 -28.90 -6.64 1.45
N TYR A 38 -28.88 -5.33 1.69
CA TYR A 38 -28.02 -4.40 0.97
C TYR A 38 -26.52 -4.73 1.12
N ARG A 39 -26.06 -5.05 2.34
CA ARG A 39 -24.66 -5.45 2.58
C ARG A 39 -24.29 -6.74 1.84
N ARG A 40 -25.21 -7.69 1.72
CA ARG A 40 -24.97 -8.91 0.94
C ARG A 40 -24.84 -8.61 -0.55
N GLU A 41 -25.75 -7.82 -1.12
CA GLU A 41 -25.66 -7.40 -2.52
C GLU A 41 -24.36 -6.61 -2.79
N LEU A 42 -23.95 -5.77 -1.85
CA LEU A 42 -22.69 -5.03 -1.91
C LEU A 42 -21.47 -5.98 -1.86
N ALA A 43 -21.48 -6.97 -0.98
CA ALA A 43 -20.42 -7.98 -0.90
C ALA A 43 -20.30 -8.80 -2.19
N GLU A 44 -21.43 -9.19 -2.79
CA GLU A 44 -21.47 -9.88 -4.08
C GLU A 44 -20.88 -9.01 -5.21
N ALA A 45 -21.25 -7.73 -5.26
CA ALA A 45 -20.73 -6.79 -6.25
C ALA A 45 -19.21 -6.58 -6.10
N ILE A 46 -18.71 -6.48 -4.86
CA ILE A 46 -17.28 -6.34 -4.56
C ILE A 46 -16.53 -7.63 -4.94
N ALA A 47 -17.05 -8.80 -4.59
CA ALA A 47 -16.46 -10.09 -4.96
C ALA A 47 -16.33 -10.23 -6.49
N ALA A 48 -17.39 -9.87 -7.22
CA ALA A 48 -17.38 -9.87 -8.69
C ALA A 48 -16.35 -8.89 -9.27
N PHE A 49 -16.23 -7.68 -8.70
CA PHE A 49 -15.21 -6.71 -9.08
C PHE A 49 -13.79 -7.25 -8.87
N ILE A 50 -13.51 -7.84 -7.71
CA ILE A 50 -12.21 -8.41 -7.39
C ILE A 50 -11.86 -9.52 -8.38
N ARG A 51 -12.77 -10.49 -8.63
CA ARG A 51 -12.53 -11.55 -9.65
C ARG A 51 -12.18 -10.98 -11.01
N ARG A 52 -12.87 -9.92 -11.46
CA ARG A 52 -12.63 -9.31 -12.76
C ARG A 52 -11.25 -8.65 -12.86
N GLN A 53 -10.81 -7.99 -11.79
CA GLN A 53 -9.48 -7.35 -11.74
C GLN A 53 -8.35 -8.37 -11.56
N HIS A 54 -8.67 -9.51 -10.97
CA HIS A 54 -7.72 -10.50 -10.49
C HIS A 54 -8.11 -11.93 -10.96
N PRO A 55 -8.07 -12.20 -12.28
CA PRO A 55 -8.56 -13.46 -12.85
C PRO A 55 -7.70 -14.68 -12.47
N ALA A 56 -6.42 -14.49 -12.11
CA ALA A 56 -5.55 -15.56 -11.63
C ALA A 56 -6.00 -16.19 -10.31
N PHE A 57 -6.84 -15.48 -9.53
CA PHE A 57 -7.32 -15.91 -8.21
C PHE A 57 -8.58 -16.78 -8.29
N ALA A 58 -9.35 -16.64 -9.37
CA ALA A 58 -10.41 -17.59 -9.70
C ALA A 58 -9.87 -19.01 -9.97
N ALA A 59 -8.59 -19.13 -10.36
CA ALA A 59 -8.00 -20.39 -10.81
C ALA A 59 -7.24 -21.14 -9.71
N SER A 60 -6.94 -20.51 -8.57
CA SER A 60 -6.07 -21.09 -7.52
C SER A 60 -6.87 -21.69 -6.36
N SER A 61 -7.53 -22.82 -6.63
CA SER A 61 -7.78 -23.86 -5.63
C SER A 61 -7.41 -25.20 -6.24
N LEU A 62 -6.10 -25.40 -6.47
CA LEU A 62 -5.56 -26.67 -6.94
C LEU A 62 -5.45 -27.72 -5.81
N ASP A 63 -5.55 -27.30 -4.55
CA ASP A 63 -5.42 -28.17 -3.37
C ASP A 63 -6.75 -28.48 -2.63
N GLY A 64 -7.89 -27.97 -3.12
CA GLY A 64 -9.21 -28.25 -2.51
C GLY A 64 -9.44 -27.64 -1.13
N THR A 65 -8.44 -26.98 -0.53
CA THR A 65 -8.61 -26.12 0.63
C THR A 65 -9.17 -24.77 0.18
N ILE A 66 -10.47 -24.58 0.41
CA ILE A 66 -11.16 -23.31 0.16
C ILE A 66 -10.62 -22.28 1.16
N SER A 67 -9.73 -21.41 0.69
CA SER A 67 -9.32 -20.23 1.46
C SER A 67 -10.48 -19.23 1.46
N ARG A 68 -10.91 -18.81 2.65
CA ARG A 68 -11.94 -17.76 2.82
C ARG A 68 -11.56 -16.45 2.12
N ASP A 69 -10.26 -16.20 1.97
CA ASP A 69 -9.71 -14.96 1.44
C ASP A 69 -9.42 -15.05 -0.08
N GLY A 70 -9.84 -16.13 -0.73
CA GLY A 70 -9.64 -16.35 -2.17
C GLY A 70 -8.16 -16.48 -2.58
N GLY A 71 -7.26 -16.76 -1.63
CA GLY A 71 -5.82 -16.87 -1.87
C GLY A 71 -5.07 -15.53 -1.95
N LEU A 72 -5.73 -14.41 -1.64
CA LEU A 72 -5.09 -13.10 -1.51
C LEU A 72 -4.57 -12.88 -0.09
N PRO A 73 -3.45 -12.14 0.08
CA PRO A 73 -3.08 -11.65 1.40
C PRO A 73 -4.20 -10.77 1.96
N GLU A 74 -4.59 -11.03 3.20
CA GLU A 74 -5.68 -10.37 3.92
C GLU A 74 -5.58 -8.83 3.82
N GLU A 75 -4.38 -8.29 3.97
CA GLU A 75 -4.14 -6.84 3.90
C GLU A 75 -4.51 -6.26 2.54
N TYR A 76 -4.26 -7.02 1.47
CA TYR A 76 -4.62 -6.59 0.12
C TYR A 76 -6.11 -6.65 -0.14
N LEU A 77 -6.76 -7.69 0.39
CA LEU A 77 -8.19 -7.87 0.28
C LEU A 77 -8.95 -6.72 0.98
N LEU A 78 -8.53 -6.34 2.19
CA LEU A 78 -9.08 -5.20 2.92
C LEU A 78 -8.98 -3.87 2.15
N LEU A 79 -7.84 -3.61 1.49
CA LEU A 79 -7.70 -2.41 0.66
C LEU A 79 -8.63 -2.44 -0.55
N LEU A 80 -8.81 -3.61 -1.17
CA LEU A 80 -9.71 -3.78 -2.32
C LEU A 80 -11.16 -3.54 -1.91
N ILE A 81 -11.58 -4.10 -0.77
CA ILE A 81 -12.91 -3.89 -0.20
C ILE A 81 -13.10 -2.39 0.09
N GLY A 82 -12.17 -1.75 0.81
CA GLY A 82 -12.23 -0.33 1.12
C GLY A 82 -12.32 0.56 -0.12
N ARG A 83 -11.56 0.25 -1.18
CA ARG A 83 -11.60 1.00 -2.45
C ARG A 83 -12.89 0.77 -3.22
N ALA A 84 -13.44 -0.44 -3.19
CA ALA A 84 -14.70 -0.75 -3.83
C ALA A 84 -15.86 -0.01 -3.15
N LEU A 85 -15.91 -0.03 -1.81
CA LEU A 85 -16.85 0.77 -1.00
C LEU A 85 -16.76 2.26 -1.33
N TRP A 86 -15.55 2.82 -1.36
CA TRP A 86 -15.34 4.21 -1.74
C TRP A 86 -15.90 4.51 -3.15
N SER A 87 -15.65 3.62 -4.12
CA SER A 87 -16.09 3.82 -5.50
C SER A 87 -17.60 3.80 -5.71
N VAL A 88 -18.35 3.14 -4.82
CA VAL A 88 -19.82 3.10 -4.87
C VAL A 88 -20.47 4.17 -4.00
N GLY A 89 -19.69 5.06 -3.38
CA GLY A 89 -20.18 6.15 -2.52
C GLY A 89 -20.34 5.78 -1.05
N GLU A 90 -19.96 4.56 -0.63
CA GLU A 90 -19.97 4.10 0.76
C GLU A 90 -18.70 4.56 1.51
N GLU A 91 -18.39 5.87 1.44
CA GLU A 91 -17.15 6.45 1.98
C GLU A 91 -17.01 6.24 3.49
N LEU A 92 -18.12 6.31 4.23
CA LEU A 92 -18.13 6.19 5.69
C LEU A 92 -17.85 4.75 6.12
N ALA A 93 -18.42 3.75 5.41
CA ALA A 93 -18.11 2.34 5.63
C ALA A 93 -16.66 2.02 5.23
N ALA A 94 -16.17 2.59 4.12
CA ALA A 94 -14.78 2.45 3.70
C ALA A 94 -13.79 2.98 4.76
N ARG A 95 -14.06 4.17 5.33
CA ARG A 95 -13.28 4.76 6.43
C ARG A 95 -13.30 3.87 7.67
N ARG A 96 -14.49 3.50 8.15
CA ARG A 96 -14.63 2.65 9.34
C ARG A 96 -13.90 1.32 9.19
N LEU A 97 -14.05 0.64 8.04
CA LEU A 97 -13.35 -0.62 7.76
C LEU A 97 -11.83 -0.44 7.85
N LEU A 98 -11.27 0.54 7.15
CA LEU A 98 -9.82 0.75 7.18
C LEU A 98 -9.30 1.25 8.53
N GLU A 99 -10.11 1.98 9.32
CA GLU A 99 -9.77 2.37 10.70
C GLU A 99 -9.73 1.16 11.65
N ILE A 100 -10.70 0.25 11.55
CA ILE A 100 -10.74 -0.99 12.34
C ILE A 100 -9.50 -1.85 12.05
N HIS A 101 -9.14 -1.98 10.76
CA HIS A 101 -8.04 -2.84 10.32
C HIS A 101 -6.70 -2.11 10.13
N ALA A 102 -6.62 -0.82 10.45
CA ALA A 102 -5.40 -0.01 10.37
C ALA A 102 -4.17 -0.67 11.02
N PRO A 103 -4.28 -1.31 12.22
CA PRO A 103 -3.15 -2.02 12.82
C PRO A 103 -2.64 -3.19 11.99
N ALA A 104 -3.54 -3.97 11.37
CA ALA A 104 -3.18 -5.10 10.51
C ALA A 104 -2.49 -4.60 9.22
N LEU A 105 -2.98 -3.49 8.67
CA LEU A 105 -2.42 -2.86 7.48
C LEU A 105 -1.09 -2.11 7.74
N ASN A 106 -0.65 -1.97 8.99
CA ASN A 106 0.48 -1.11 9.38
C ASN A 106 0.34 0.34 8.88
N LEU A 107 -0.90 0.82 8.74
CA LEU A 107 -1.25 2.18 8.35
C LEU A 107 -1.73 2.94 9.60
N PRO A 108 -1.30 4.18 9.84
CA PRO A 108 -1.91 5.01 10.87
C PRO A 108 -3.32 5.40 10.43
N ALA A 109 -4.26 5.43 11.37
CA ALA A 109 -5.66 5.77 11.10
C ALA A 109 -5.83 7.09 10.32
N THR A 110 -4.97 8.09 10.57
CA THR A 110 -5.01 9.38 9.88
C THR A 110 -4.62 9.33 8.39
N PHE A 111 -4.06 8.22 7.92
CA PHE A 111 -3.59 8.01 6.53
C PHE A 111 -4.43 7.00 5.76
N VAL A 112 -5.53 6.55 6.35
CA VAL A 112 -6.53 5.71 5.68
C VAL A 112 -6.96 6.34 4.36
N GLU A 113 -7.08 7.67 4.30
CA GLU A 113 -7.46 8.37 3.06
C GLU A 113 -6.42 8.26 1.94
N ALA A 114 -5.15 8.10 2.29
CA ALA A 114 -4.09 7.97 1.30
C ALA A 114 -4.22 6.68 0.48
N VAL A 115 -4.86 5.63 1.02
CA VAL A 115 -5.17 4.39 0.30
C VAL A 115 -6.02 4.65 -0.94
N TRP A 116 -6.86 5.68 -0.90
CA TRP A 116 -7.75 6.05 -2.00
C TRP A 116 -7.12 7.05 -2.96
N ALA A 117 -5.89 7.50 -2.72
CA ALA A 117 -5.21 8.40 -3.63
C ALA A 117 -5.14 7.77 -5.05
N PRO A 118 -5.52 8.51 -6.10
CA PRO A 118 -5.55 7.98 -7.47
C PRO A 118 -4.16 7.63 -8.00
N ASP A 119 -3.11 8.22 -7.42
CA ASP A 119 -1.73 8.11 -7.89
C ASP A 119 -1.07 6.76 -7.55
N ILE A 120 -1.60 6.06 -6.54
CA ILE A 120 -1.13 4.76 -6.09
C ILE A 120 -2.14 3.70 -6.53
N SER A 121 -1.76 2.91 -7.54
CA SER A 121 -2.60 1.77 -7.92
C SER A 121 -2.63 0.71 -6.82
N MET A 122 -3.69 -0.09 -6.79
CA MET A 122 -3.84 -1.18 -5.83
C MET A 122 -2.66 -2.14 -5.84
N MET A 123 -2.12 -2.47 -7.02
CA MET A 123 -0.91 -3.29 -7.13
C MET A 123 0.31 -2.63 -6.45
N HIS A 124 0.48 -1.31 -6.56
CA HIS A 124 1.57 -0.63 -5.85
C HIS A 124 1.35 -0.66 -4.34
N TRP A 125 0.12 -0.45 -3.87
CA TRP A 125 -0.23 -0.62 -2.45
C TRP A 125 0.10 -2.03 -1.95
N HIS A 126 -0.29 -3.05 -2.71
CA HIS A 126 0.04 -4.43 -2.42
C HIS A 126 1.55 -4.63 -2.26
N ILE A 127 2.33 -4.19 -3.24
CA ILE A 127 3.79 -4.36 -3.23
C ILE A 127 4.38 -3.60 -2.05
N LEU A 128 4.00 -2.35 -1.82
CA LEU A 128 4.57 -1.52 -0.76
C LEU A 128 4.28 -2.08 0.65
N LEU A 129 3.08 -2.62 0.87
CA LEU A 129 2.67 -3.20 2.14
C LEU A 129 3.19 -4.63 2.34
N SER A 130 3.08 -5.49 1.34
CA SER A 130 3.55 -6.90 1.41
C SER A 130 5.08 -6.98 1.56
N THR A 131 5.82 -6.19 0.79
CA THR A 131 7.29 -6.09 0.93
C THR A 131 7.70 -5.33 2.18
N ARG A 132 6.74 -4.63 2.79
CA ARG A 132 6.95 -3.66 3.87
C ARG A 132 8.03 -2.64 3.53
N ALA A 133 8.14 -2.30 2.24
CA ALA A 133 9.07 -1.31 1.71
C ALA A 133 8.69 0.10 2.17
N VAL A 134 7.41 0.35 2.42
CA VAL A 134 6.93 1.59 3.02
C VAL A 134 6.24 1.26 4.33
N ARG A 135 6.64 1.93 5.40
CA ARG A 135 6.05 1.76 6.73
C ARG A 135 5.83 3.10 7.37
N THR A 136 4.88 3.17 8.28
CA THR A 136 4.80 4.32 9.18
C THR A 136 5.58 4.08 10.44
N SER A 137 6.11 5.18 10.98
CA SER A 137 6.66 5.20 12.32
C SER A 137 5.93 6.27 13.11
N ALA A 138 5.30 5.86 14.21
CA ALA A 138 4.56 6.73 15.12
C ALA A 138 5.48 7.72 15.89
N LEU A 139 6.78 7.76 15.58
CA LEU A 139 7.81 8.50 16.31
C LEU A 139 7.66 10.04 16.28
N MET A 140 6.61 10.59 15.67
CA MET A 140 6.45 12.02 15.41
C MET A 140 5.12 12.62 15.90
N GLY A 141 4.39 11.92 16.78
CA GLY A 141 3.15 12.43 17.39
C GLY A 141 3.19 13.89 17.92
N PRO A 142 4.31 14.40 18.46
CA PRO A 142 4.40 15.80 18.92
C PRO A 142 4.66 16.85 17.82
N LEU A 143 5.08 16.46 16.62
CA LEU A 143 5.54 17.37 15.56
C LEU A 143 4.51 17.59 14.43
N ASN A 144 3.25 17.18 14.64
CA ASN A 144 2.16 17.29 13.65
C ASN A 144 2.53 16.76 12.25
N GLY A 145 3.39 15.74 12.20
CA GLY A 145 3.86 15.15 10.96
C GLY A 145 4.08 13.66 11.13
N THR A 146 4.02 12.93 10.01
CA THR A 146 4.22 11.48 10.01
C THR A 146 5.53 11.13 9.38
N LEU A 147 6.24 10.19 10.01
CA LEU A 147 7.43 9.60 9.46
C LEU A 147 7.03 8.38 8.62
N TRP A 148 7.20 8.51 7.32
CA TRP A 148 7.15 7.39 6.38
C TRP A 148 8.55 6.85 6.17
N VAL A 149 8.74 5.58 6.44
CA VAL A 149 10.01 4.88 6.28
C VAL A 149 10.01 4.12 4.97
N LEU A 150 11.00 4.42 4.13
CA LEU A 150 11.27 3.74 2.87
C LEU A 150 12.49 2.82 3.05
N ASP A 151 12.25 1.51 3.01
CA ASP A 151 13.27 0.47 3.13
C ASP A 151 13.86 0.14 1.76
N LEU A 152 15.06 0.66 1.49
CA LEU A 152 15.70 0.57 0.17
C LEU A 152 16.15 -0.87 -0.15
N GLU A 153 16.48 -1.67 0.85
CA GLU A 153 16.90 -3.07 0.67
C GLU A 153 15.73 -3.94 0.18
N ARG A 154 14.49 -3.56 0.53
CA ARG A 154 13.27 -4.25 0.08
C ARG A 154 12.85 -3.87 -1.34
N MET A 155 13.41 -2.81 -1.90
CA MET A 155 13.06 -2.30 -3.23
C MET A 155 14.15 -2.53 -4.27
N VAL A 156 15.42 -2.47 -3.85
CA VAL A 156 16.57 -2.56 -4.73
C VAL A 156 17.39 -3.76 -4.28
N MET A 157 17.48 -4.77 -5.14
CA MET A 157 18.38 -5.91 -4.90
C MET A 157 19.83 -5.41 -4.98
N PRO A 158 20.60 -5.47 -3.88
CA PRO A 158 21.99 -5.05 -3.89
C PRO A 158 22.81 -6.10 -4.65
N ALA A 159 23.22 -5.77 -5.88
CA ALA A 159 24.15 -6.58 -6.65
C ALA A 159 25.26 -5.68 -7.21
N PRO A 160 26.51 -6.16 -7.25
CA PRO A 160 27.66 -5.38 -7.73
C PRO A 160 27.59 -5.05 -9.24
N THR A 161 26.65 -5.66 -9.97
CA THR A 161 26.31 -5.39 -11.37
C THR A 161 25.03 -4.58 -11.54
N SER A 162 24.35 -4.18 -10.46
CA SER A 162 23.17 -3.33 -10.53
C SER A 162 23.59 -1.95 -11.05
N LEU A 163 23.03 -1.55 -12.19
CA LEU A 163 23.28 -0.22 -12.77
C LEU A 163 22.78 0.84 -11.79
N GLU A 164 23.69 1.70 -11.32
CA GLU A 164 23.39 2.78 -10.38
C GLU A 164 22.20 3.64 -10.82
N LEU A 165 22.16 3.99 -12.09
CA LEU A 165 21.07 4.75 -12.71
C LEU A 165 19.72 4.03 -12.63
N LEU A 166 19.69 2.70 -12.72
CA LEU A 166 18.45 1.93 -12.59
C LEU A 166 17.92 2.02 -11.17
N ALA A 167 18.77 1.83 -10.16
CA ALA A 167 18.39 1.92 -8.77
C ALA A 167 17.89 3.34 -8.41
N LEU A 168 18.59 4.38 -8.85
CA LEU A 168 18.16 5.77 -8.65
C LEU A 168 16.81 6.06 -9.34
N ASN A 169 16.58 5.51 -10.53
CA ASN A 169 15.29 5.62 -11.22
C ASN A 169 14.16 4.88 -10.48
N VAL A 170 14.44 3.71 -9.90
CA VAL A 170 13.47 2.98 -9.06
C VAL A 170 13.11 3.81 -7.85
N VAL A 171 14.10 4.33 -7.11
CA VAL A 171 13.87 5.19 -5.94
C VAL A 171 13.02 6.41 -6.32
N ARG A 172 13.37 7.11 -7.41
CA ARG A 172 12.60 8.25 -7.91
C ARG A 172 11.14 7.87 -8.20
N THR A 173 10.93 6.75 -8.89
CA THR A 173 9.59 6.28 -9.26
C THR A 173 8.77 5.93 -8.02
N VAL A 174 9.38 5.30 -7.01
CA VAL A 174 8.69 5.00 -5.76
C VAL A 174 8.32 6.28 -5.04
N VAL A 175 9.25 7.25 -4.91
CA VAL A 175 8.98 8.56 -4.30
C VAL A 175 7.79 9.25 -4.97
N ASP A 176 7.69 9.22 -6.29
CA ASP A 176 6.57 9.81 -7.03
C ASP A 176 5.22 9.19 -6.67
N ARG A 177 5.20 7.86 -6.48
CA ARG A 177 3.99 7.13 -6.10
C ARG A 177 3.62 7.41 -4.65
N VAL A 178 4.58 7.30 -3.74
CA VAL A 178 4.31 7.46 -2.31
C VAL A 178 4.09 8.92 -1.90
N ALA A 179 4.38 9.88 -2.79
CA ALA A 179 4.15 11.30 -2.54
C ALA A 179 2.70 11.59 -2.12
N ALA A 180 1.71 10.86 -2.66
CA ALA A 180 0.32 11.05 -2.31
C ALA A 180 0.01 10.83 -0.81
N LEU A 181 0.88 10.11 -0.10
CA LEU A 181 0.77 9.94 1.36
C LEU A 181 0.82 11.27 2.12
N TRP A 182 1.40 12.32 1.54
CA TRP A 182 1.50 13.63 2.17
C TRP A 182 0.44 14.65 1.71
N ASP A 183 -0.48 14.26 0.82
CA ASP A 183 -1.50 15.19 0.30
C ASP A 183 -2.44 15.69 1.41
N HIS A 184 -2.97 14.77 2.22
CA HIS A 184 -3.87 15.09 3.33
C HIS A 184 -3.21 15.99 4.41
N CYS A 185 -1.88 15.99 4.52
CA CYS A 185 -1.12 16.82 5.46
C CYS A 185 -0.38 18.00 4.80
N GLN A 186 -0.71 18.33 3.54
CA GLN A 186 -0.12 19.46 2.80
C GLN A 186 1.41 19.45 2.78
N GLY A 187 2.00 18.26 2.63
CA GLY A 187 3.46 18.08 2.60
C GLY A 187 4.15 18.05 3.96
N ARG A 188 3.41 18.08 5.08
CA ARG A 188 3.99 18.01 6.43
C ARG A 188 4.43 16.60 6.81
N GLY A 189 5.68 16.45 7.22
CA GLY A 189 6.19 15.19 7.77
C GLY A 189 7.59 14.84 7.27
N LEU A 190 7.93 13.56 7.39
CA LEU A 190 9.27 13.06 7.13
C LEU A 190 9.24 11.82 6.22
N LEU A 191 10.20 11.75 5.32
CA LEU A 191 10.60 10.54 4.63
C LEU A 191 11.91 10.03 5.25
N GLY A 192 11.84 8.94 5.98
CA GLY A 192 13.01 8.23 6.51
C GLY A 192 13.52 7.21 5.52
N LEU A 193 14.79 7.28 5.16
CA LEU A 193 15.45 6.30 4.30
C LEU A 193 16.16 5.26 5.17
N ARG A 194 15.80 3.98 5.00
CA ARG A 194 16.40 2.85 5.70
C ARG A 194 17.20 1.99 4.72
N HIS A 195 18.31 1.45 5.20
CA HIS A 195 19.29 0.63 4.50
C HIS A 195 19.93 1.28 3.26
N ALA A 196 19.88 2.62 3.15
CA ALA A 196 20.56 3.39 2.11
C ALA A 196 22.06 3.11 2.06
N LYS A 197 22.75 3.04 3.20
CA LYS A 197 24.20 2.74 3.24
C LYS A 197 24.48 1.30 2.80
N THR A 198 23.60 0.36 3.12
CA THR A 198 23.74 -1.06 2.75
C THR A 198 23.56 -1.22 1.24
N VAL A 199 22.51 -0.62 0.67
CA VAL A 199 22.23 -0.64 -0.77
C VAL A 199 23.35 0.04 -1.55
N ALA A 200 23.82 1.21 -1.11
CA ALA A 200 24.92 1.92 -1.75
C ALA A 200 26.21 1.08 -1.78
N ALA A 201 26.57 0.43 -0.67
CA ALA A 201 27.71 -0.48 -0.62
C ALA A 201 27.56 -1.68 -1.56
N GLY A 202 26.39 -2.31 -1.59
CA GLY A 202 26.10 -3.44 -2.47
C GLY A 202 26.21 -3.09 -3.95
N MET A 203 25.69 -1.92 -4.35
CA MET A 203 25.78 -1.41 -5.72
C MET A 203 27.22 -1.13 -6.15
N LEU A 204 28.02 -0.57 -5.26
CA LEU A 204 29.40 -0.19 -5.53
C LEU A 204 30.42 -1.33 -5.29
N GLY A 205 29.98 -2.48 -4.79
CA GLY A 205 30.86 -3.59 -4.40
C GLY A 205 31.90 -3.21 -3.35
N CYS A 206 31.55 -2.32 -2.41
CA CYS A 206 32.48 -1.80 -1.40
C CYS A 206 31.92 -1.90 0.03
N PRO A 207 32.75 -1.73 1.09
CA PRO A 207 32.26 -1.79 2.46
C PRO A 207 31.23 -0.70 2.79
N ARG A 208 30.24 -1.03 3.63
CA ARG A 208 29.15 -0.14 4.09
C ARG A 208 29.62 1.21 4.61
N HIS A 209 30.72 1.23 5.36
CA HIS A 209 31.29 2.42 5.99
C HIS A 209 32.36 3.12 5.13
N SER A 210 32.54 2.70 3.88
CA SER A 210 33.48 3.37 2.98
C SER A 210 32.97 4.76 2.59
N ALA A 211 33.89 5.69 2.32
CA ALA A 211 33.56 7.04 1.85
C ALA A 211 32.68 7.01 0.59
N LYS A 212 32.91 6.05 -0.33
CA LYS A 212 32.12 5.89 -1.55
C LYS A 212 30.67 5.48 -1.27
N SER A 213 30.46 4.49 -0.40
CA SER A 213 29.11 4.08 0.05
C SER A 213 28.36 5.21 0.73
N MET A 214 29.03 5.97 1.60
CA MET A 214 28.41 7.12 2.27
C MET A 214 28.07 8.26 1.30
N ALA A 215 28.91 8.51 0.30
CA ALA A 215 28.65 9.51 -0.74
C ALA A 215 27.39 9.14 -1.54
N LEU A 216 27.32 7.92 -2.07
CA LEU A 216 26.14 7.46 -2.82
C LEU A 216 24.87 7.44 -1.96
N ALA A 217 24.97 7.03 -0.69
CA ALA A 217 23.83 7.09 0.22
C ALA A 217 23.34 8.54 0.45
N THR A 218 24.26 9.51 0.47
CA THR A 218 23.93 10.94 0.52
C THR A 218 23.28 11.41 -0.79
N ASP A 219 23.77 10.95 -1.93
CA ASP A 219 23.19 11.27 -3.25
C ASP A 219 21.76 10.75 -3.38
N ILE A 220 21.48 9.53 -2.88
CA ILE A 220 20.12 8.96 -2.81
C ILE A 220 19.22 9.86 -1.95
N ARG A 221 19.69 10.29 -0.77
CA ARG A 221 18.93 11.20 0.11
C ARG A 221 18.62 12.52 -0.60
N GLU A 222 19.61 13.11 -1.26
CA GLU A 222 19.43 14.36 -1.98
C GLU A 222 18.52 14.23 -3.20
N LEU A 223 18.58 13.09 -3.91
CA LEU A 223 17.65 12.78 -4.99
C LEU A 223 16.21 12.80 -4.49
N CYS A 224 15.92 12.10 -3.39
CA CYS A 224 14.60 12.10 -2.77
C CYS A 224 14.16 13.51 -2.36
N ALA A 225 15.05 14.28 -1.71
CA ALA A 225 14.74 15.63 -1.27
C ALA A 225 14.44 16.58 -2.44
N ARG A 226 15.27 16.56 -3.49
CA ARG A 226 15.04 17.34 -4.72
C ARG A 226 13.73 16.94 -5.40
N ARG A 227 13.41 15.64 -5.40
CA ARG A 227 12.18 15.16 -6.01
C ARG A 227 10.94 15.61 -5.25
N LEU A 228 10.93 15.48 -3.93
CA LEU A 228 9.84 15.97 -3.08
C LEU A 228 9.66 17.49 -3.20
N GLN A 229 10.75 18.25 -3.31
CA GLN A 229 10.68 19.68 -3.56
C GLN A 229 10.02 20.02 -4.90
N THR A 230 10.26 19.21 -5.93
CA THR A 230 9.57 19.36 -7.23
C THR A 230 8.08 19.02 -7.10
N LEU A 231 7.76 17.98 -6.34
CA LEU A 231 6.39 17.53 -6.12
C LEU A 231 5.57 18.51 -5.28
N LYS A 232 6.18 19.23 -4.34
CA LYS A 232 5.52 20.33 -3.60
C LYS A 232 4.82 21.30 -4.55
N THR A 233 5.52 21.79 -5.58
CA THR A 233 4.94 22.73 -6.54
C THR A 233 3.88 22.06 -7.41
N ALA A 234 4.11 20.82 -7.84
CA ALA A 234 3.17 20.10 -8.71
C ALA A 234 1.86 19.72 -7.98
N ARG A 235 1.92 19.45 -6.68
CA ARG A 235 0.79 19.02 -5.84
C ARG A 235 0.18 20.16 -5.01
N GLY A 236 0.78 21.34 -5.03
CA GLY A 236 0.27 22.52 -4.31
C GLY A 236 0.42 22.45 -2.79
N TRP A 237 1.43 21.72 -2.28
CA TRP A 237 1.67 21.59 -0.85
C TRP A 237 2.24 22.88 -0.22
N ASP A 238 1.84 23.16 1.01
CA ASP A 238 2.39 24.26 1.81
C ASP A 238 3.85 23.99 2.23
N GLU A 239 4.14 22.73 2.59
CA GLU A 239 5.45 22.29 3.08
C GLU A 239 6.05 21.20 2.19
N THR A 240 7.36 20.97 2.35
CA THR A 240 8.04 19.85 1.66
C THR A 240 8.39 18.81 2.73
N PRO A 241 8.04 17.53 2.53
CA PRO A 241 8.45 16.49 3.46
C PRO A 241 9.97 16.44 3.58
N GLN A 242 10.47 16.46 4.81
CA GLN A 242 11.92 16.43 5.06
C GLN A 242 12.46 15.01 4.88
N VAL A 243 13.65 14.86 4.30
CA VAL A 243 14.26 13.55 4.07
C VAL A 243 15.39 13.31 5.08
N ILE A 244 15.24 12.25 5.88
CA ILE A 244 16.22 11.86 6.90
C ILE A 244 16.76 10.46 6.63
N MET A 245 17.98 10.20 7.09
CA MET A 245 18.62 8.88 7.01
C MET A 245 18.44 8.18 8.36
N LEU A 246 17.93 6.95 8.35
CA LEU A 246 17.69 6.17 9.55
C LEU A 246 18.83 5.19 9.87
N ASP A 247 19.79 5.02 8.95
CA ASP A 247 20.97 4.17 9.11
C ASP A 247 22.11 4.85 9.90
N LEU A 248 21.79 5.72 10.84
CA LEU A 248 22.79 6.44 11.64
C LEU A 248 23.48 5.48 12.62
#